data_AF-A0A2S6NBV1-F1
#
_entry.id   AF-A0A2S6NBV1-F1
#
_cell.length_a   1.000
_cell.length_b   1.000
_cell.length_c   1.000
_cell.angle_alpha   90.00
_cell.angle_beta   90.00
_cell.angle_gamma   90.00
#
_symmetry.space_group_name_H-M   'P 1'
#
loop_
_entity.id
_entity.type
_entity.pdbx_description
1 polymer ?
#
loop_
_entity_poly.entity_id
_entity_poly.type
_entity_poly.pdbx_seq_one_letter_code
_entity_poly.pdbx_strand_id
1 'polypeptide(L)'
;MRRFLSLAFPIGALLIAIIVAGLYFYERPTVLRVAVAKGGESQKLLAALNQEFTRDHADVRFRLTPVADARAAAKAMEDRGVDLAVIRSDANQPPNAATALILEHQILVVMVPSGSNVTNIADLKGKRVASLSVDLANEGAGALLDAVEAQYALPPQTLPRKCLETADLAESLARKEVDAVLAFGRFDSPQMIQVVRTVSQEGPPSFLAIGDAAAMAKKNPGVEATSLLRGAFGGGPSIPAENVETIGVTLRLVADNDLANSVVGDLVRQTLAHRTAVASRNPVANAMETPDTDKGEALPTHPGAAAFIDNEEETFFERYSDAIYIGAMVASVLASLGATLISRVTVKGYEQFDHLLEQSLEILKSAREAEDLECLRLLELQIDEILTRTLASGRIPKLDGHQLAGLTLAVEQARLAIKDRRRIVMDAVGRA
;
A
#
# COMPACT_ATOMS: atom_id res chain seq x y z
N MET A 1 39.42 7.70 26.28
CA MET A 1 38.85 6.49 25.66
C MET A 1 37.33 6.37 25.80
N ARG A 2 36.73 6.69 26.98
CA ARG A 2 35.27 6.61 27.22
C ARG A 2 34.39 7.47 26.29
N ARG A 3 34.90 8.57 25.70
CA ARG A 3 34.12 9.48 24.82
C ARG A 3 34.02 9.07 23.35
N PHE A 4 34.83 8.13 22.86
CA PHE A 4 34.81 7.70 21.45
C PHE A 4 34.09 6.35 21.28
N LEU A 5 34.23 5.44 22.25
CA LEU A 5 33.36 4.26 22.34
C LEU A 5 31.88 4.68 22.54
N SER A 6 31.64 5.84 23.15
CA SER A 6 30.29 6.39 23.35
C SER A 6 29.66 7.00 22.10
N LEU A 7 30.37 7.15 20.98
CA LEU A 7 29.82 7.70 19.72
C LEU A 7 29.61 6.61 18.66
N ALA A 8 30.42 5.54 18.65
CA ALA A 8 30.18 4.40 17.76
C ALA A 8 28.95 3.58 18.18
N PHE A 9 28.73 3.41 19.49
CA PHE A 9 27.57 2.70 20.03
C PHE A 9 26.22 3.35 19.67
N PRO A 10 26.01 4.68 19.80
CA PRO A 10 24.75 5.30 19.41
C PRO A 10 24.51 5.32 17.89
N ILE A 11 25.55 5.37 17.06
CA ILE A 11 25.40 5.29 15.60
C ILE A 11 24.95 3.89 15.17
N GLY A 12 25.57 2.84 15.73
CA GLY A 12 25.14 1.46 15.50
C GLY A 12 23.74 1.19 16.02
N ALA A 13 23.41 1.69 17.22
CA ALA A 13 22.07 1.59 17.78
C ALA A 13 21.02 2.36 16.95
N LEU A 14 21.38 3.53 16.38
CA LEU A 14 20.50 4.30 15.50
C LEU A 14 20.21 3.55 14.19
N LEU A 15 21.21 2.92 13.58
CA LEU A 15 21.00 2.11 12.38
C LEU A 15 20.11 0.90 12.65
N ILE A 16 20.34 0.20 13.76
CA ILE A 16 19.46 -0.91 14.18
C ILE A 16 18.05 -0.40 14.48
N ALA A 17 17.91 0.75 15.14
CA ALA A 17 16.60 1.35 15.41
C ALA A 17 15.87 1.75 14.11
N ILE A 18 16.57 2.24 13.10
CA ILE A 18 15.99 2.55 11.78
C ILE A 18 15.56 1.27 11.06
N ILE A 19 16.37 0.20 11.12
CA ILE A 19 16.01 -1.10 10.52
C ILE A 19 14.80 -1.71 11.23
N VAL A 20 14.79 -1.70 12.57
CA VAL A 20 13.67 -2.21 13.37
C VAL A 20 12.42 -1.36 13.18
N ALA A 21 12.54 -0.03 13.11
CA ALA A 21 11.42 0.85 12.78
C ALA A 21 10.92 0.60 11.36
N GLY A 22 11.82 0.42 10.38
CA GLY A 22 11.46 0.10 8.99
C GLY A 22 10.69 -1.22 8.89
N LEU A 23 11.18 -2.28 9.54
CA LEU A 23 10.48 -3.56 9.64
C LEU A 23 9.12 -3.42 10.34
N TYR A 24 9.06 -2.64 11.42
CA TYR A 24 7.82 -2.41 12.15
C TYR A 24 6.77 -1.64 11.34
N PHE A 25 7.18 -0.68 10.51
CA PHE A 25 6.28 0.02 9.60
C PHE A 25 5.89 -0.84 8.39
N TYR A 26 6.76 -1.74 7.95
CA TYR A 26 6.48 -2.69 6.86
C TYR A 26 5.50 -3.79 7.29
N GLU A 27 5.59 -4.29 8.52
CA GLU A 27 4.70 -5.35 9.03
C GLU A 27 3.30 -4.84 9.44
N ARG A 28 3.02 -3.53 9.36
CA ARG A 28 1.70 -2.99 9.71
C ARG A 28 0.75 -3.06 8.53
N PRO A 29 -0.42 -3.72 8.67
CA PRO A 29 -1.40 -3.75 7.60
C PRO A 29 -1.94 -2.34 7.32
N THR A 30 -2.02 -1.99 6.05
CA THR A 30 -2.62 -0.74 5.58
C THR A 30 -4.13 -0.82 5.75
N VAL A 31 -4.69 0.04 6.60
CA VAL A 31 -6.13 0.11 6.86
C VAL A 31 -6.77 1.14 5.93
N LEU A 32 -7.56 0.66 4.97
CA LEU A 32 -8.27 1.48 3.99
C LEU A 32 -9.70 1.75 4.45
N ARG A 33 -10.09 3.01 4.51
CA ARG A 33 -11.47 3.44 4.81
C ARG A 33 -12.31 3.28 3.55
N VAL A 34 -13.39 2.50 3.64
CA VAL A 34 -14.25 2.19 2.49
C VAL A 34 -15.65 2.73 2.70
N ALA A 35 -16.07 3.72 1.90
CA ALA A 35 -17.47 4.14 1.87
C ALA A 35 -18.33 3.13 1.12
N VAL A 36 -19.40 2.64 1.76
CA VAL A 36 -20.32 1.66 1.15
C VAL A 36 -21.74 1.89 1.63
N ALA A 37 -22.73 1.72 0.74
CA ALA A 37 -24.13 1.85 1.10
C ALA A 37 -24.53 0.83 2.17
N LYS A 38 -25.25 1.28 3.19
CA LYS A 38 -25.63 0.45 4.34
C LYS A 38 -26.71 -0.57 3.94
N GLY A 39 -26.50 -1.82 4.33
CA GLY A 39 -27.47 -2.92 4.16
C GLY A 39 -27.39 -3.66 2.83
N GLY A 40 -26.58 -3.17 1.88
CA GLY A 40 -26.43 -3.76 0.54
C GLY A 40 -25.54 -5.00 0.50
N GLU A 41 -25.55 -5.71 -0.63
CA GLU A 41 -24.72 -6.89 -0.86
C GLU A 41 -23.22 -6.56 -0.84
N SER A 42 -22.84 -5.37 -1.33
CA SER A 42 -21.44 -4.90 -1.36
C SER A 42 -20.88 -4.69 0.05
N GLN A 43 -21.70 -4.22 1.01
CA GLN A 43 -21.26 -4.10 2.40
C GLN A 43 -20.93 -5.48 2.99
N LYS A 44 -21.77 -6.48 2.71
CA LYS A 44 -21.56 -7.87 3.15
C LYS A 44 -20.33 -8.48 2.47
N LEU A 45 -20.12 -8.19 1.18
CA LEU A 45 -18.95 -8.64 0.41
C LEU A 45 -17.66 -8.10 1.01
N LEU A 46 -17.57 -6.79 1.19
CA LEU A 46 -16.37 -6.15 1.76
C LEU A 46 -16.12 -6.58 3.21
N ALA A 47 -17.18 -6.80 4.01
CA ALA A 47 -17.04 -7.36 5.35
C ALA A 47 -16.47 -8.79 5.33
N ALA A 48 -16.94 -9.64 4.41
CA ALA A 48 -16.45 -10.99 4.24
C ALA A 48 -15.00 -11.05 3.73
N LEU A 49 -14.63 -10.14 2.82
CA LEU A 49 -13.24 -9.95 2.38
C LEU A 49 -12.35 -9.53 3.55
N ASN A 50 -12.78 -8.54 4.34
CA ASN A 50 -12.00 -8.07 5.50
C ASN A 50 -11.77 -9.19 6.53
N GLN A 51 -12.73 -10.09 6.68
CA GLN A 51 -12.60 -11.26 7.55
C GLN A 51 -11.52 -12.23 7.05
N GLU A 52 -11.49 -12.55 5.75
CA GLU A 52 -10.42 -13.39 5.18
C GLU A 52 -9.06 -12.70 5.21
N PHE A 53 -9.00 -11.41 4.91
CA PHE A 53 -7.76 -10.64 5.06
C PHE A 53 -7.22 -10.73 6.48
N THR A 54 -8.10 -10.59 7.48
CA THR A 54 -7.76 -10.72 8.90
C THR A 54 -7.22 -12.10 9.24
N ARG A 55 -7.85 -13.15 8.72
CA ARG A 55 -7.47 -14.55 8.95
C ARG A 55 -6.07 -14.86 8.37
N ASP A 56 -5.81 -14.41 7.16
CA ASP A 56 -4.59 -14.74 6.42
C ASP A 56 -3.46 -13.71 6.62
N HIS A 57 -3.63 -12.80 7.59
CA HIS A 57 -2.64 -11.77 7.92
C HIS A 57 -2.25 -10.92 6.71
N ALA A 58 -3.19 -10.68 5.78
CA ALA A 58 -2.93 -9.89 4.58
C ALA A 58 -2.51 -8.45 4.95
N ASP A 59 -1.68 -7.83 4.11
CA ASP A 59 -1.15 -6.49 4.31
C ASP A 59 -2.20 -5.37 4.12
N VAL A 60 -3.41 -5.72 3.69
CA VAL A 60 -4.53 -4.80 3.50
C VAL A 60 -5.68 -5.14 4.45
N ARG A 61 -6.31 -4.11 5.01
CA ARG A 61 -7.49 -4.20 5.88
C ARG A 61 -8.52 -3.18 5.47
N PHE A 62 -9.80 -3.50 5.65
CA PHE A 62 -10.89 -2.57 5.42
C PHE A 62 -11.46 -2.02 6.73
N ARG A 63 -11.71 -0.71 6.73
CA ARG A 63 -12.55 -0.04 7.70
C ARG A 63 -13.80 0.48 6.98
N LEU A 64 -14.88 -0.29 7.07
CA LEU A 64 -16.14 0.07 6.40
C LEU A 64 -16.76 1.30 7.06
N THR A 65 -17.12 2.28 6.23
CA THR A 65 -17.82 3.51 6.59
C THR A 65 -19.20 3.44 5.93
N PRO A 66 -20.22 2.89 6.62
CA PRO A 66 -21.54 2.73 6.04
C PRO A 66 -22.20 4.10 5.84
N VAL A 67 -22.66 4.35 4.61
CA VAL A 67 -23.36 5.57 4.20
C VAL A 67 -24.79 5.27 3.77
N ALA A 68 -25.58 6.31 3.51
CA ALA A 68 -26.98 6.16 3.14
C ALA A 68 -27.17 5.41 1.81
N ASP A 69 -26.40 5.79 0.78
CA ASP A 69 -26.53 5.30 -0.59
C ASP A 69 -25.20 5.46 -1.38
N ALA A 70 -25.20 5.04 -2.65
CA ALA A 70 -24.05 5.15 -3.54
C ALA A 70 -23.64 6.60 -3.84
N ARG A 71 -24.57 7.56 -3.91
CA ARG A 71 -24.24 8.98 -4.09
C ARG A 71 -23.52 9.56 -2.88
N ALA A 72 -23.95 9.18 -1.68
CA ALA A 72 -23.25 9.54 -0.44
C ALA A 72 -21.84 8.92 -0.38
N ALA A 73 -21.65 7.73 -0.94
CA ALA A 73 -20.32 7.11 -1.06
C ALA A 73 -19.42 7.88 -2.04
N ALA A 74 -19.97 8.25 -3.21
CA ALA A 74 -19.28 9.08 -4.19
C ALA A 74 -18.88 10.45 -3.60
N LYS A 75 -19.80 11.11 -2.88
CA LYS A 75 -19.52 12.37 -2.20
C LYS A 75 -18.43 12.24 -1.13
N ALA A 76 -18.46 11.17 -0.32
CA ALA A 76 -17.43 10.92 0.68
C ALA A 76 -16.03 10.75 0.05
N MET A 77 -15.98 10.17 -1.16
CA MET A 77 -14.76 10.07 -1.97
C MET A 77 -14.33 11.44 -2.51
N GLU A 78 -15.24 12.24 -3.08
CA GLU A 78 -14.96 13.62 -3.52
C GLU A 78 -14.40 14.50 -2.40
N ASP A 79 -14.97 14.38 -1.20
CA ASP A 79 -14.56 15.11 0.00
C ASP A 79 -13.23 14.59 0.61
N ARG A 80 -12.61 13.55 0.02
CA ARG A 80 -11.40 12.86 0.52
C ARG A 80 -11.54 12.33 1.96
N GLY A 81 -12.78 12.02 2.36
CA GLY A 81 -13.11 11.48 3.67
C GLY A 81 -12.81 9.99 3.83
N VAL A 82 -12.61 9.29 2.72
CA VAL A 82 -12.33 7.85 2.62
C VAL A 82 -11.24 7.58 1.58
N ASP A 83 -10.66 6.38 1.63
CA ASP A 83 -9.58 5.97 0.72
C ASP A 83 -10.14 5.14 -0.47
N LEU A 84 -11.26 4.46 -0.23
CA LEU A 84 -12.01 3.65 -1.19
C LEU A 84 -13.51 3.96 -1.11
N ALA A 85 -14.22 3.78 -2.21
CA ALA A 85 -15.69 3.88 -2.23
C ALA A 85 -16.31 2.89 -3.21
N VAL A 86 -17.49 2.37 -2.87
CA VAL A 86 -18.32 1.60 -3.80
C VAL A 86 -19.24 2.56 -4.55
N ILE A 87 -19.06 2.68 -5.85
CA ILE A 87 -19.77 3.62 -6.72
C ILE A 87 -20.34 2.88 -7.92
N ARG A 88 -21.52 3.29 -8.39
CA ARG A 88 -22.14 2.78 -9.61
C ARG A 88 -21.67 3.58 -10.82
N SER A 89 -21.42 2.94 -11.95
CA SER A 89 -20.80 3.56 -13.13
C SER A 89 -21.61 4.72 -13.73
N ASP A 90 -22.94 4.69 -13.66
CA ASP A 90 -23.85 5.76 -14.11
C ASP A 90 -24.04 6.90 -13.08
N ALA A 91 -23.53 6.73 -11.86
CA ALA A 91 -23.44 7.83 -10.91
C ALA A 91 -22.29 8.76 -11.33
N ASN A 92 -22.43 10.06 -11.09
CA ASN A 92 -21.38 11.02 -11.42
C ASN A 92 -20.08 10.62 -10.72
N GLN A 93 -19.10 10.12 -11.48
CA GLN A 93 -17.87 9.60 -10.90
C GLN A 93 -17.02 10.76 -10.35
N PRO A 94 -16.52 10.65 -9.10
CA PRO A 94 -15.62 11.63 -8.54
C PRO A 94 -14.37 11.84 -9.42
N PRO A 95 -13.98 13.08 -9.74
CA PRO A 95 -12.82 13.34 -10.59
C PRO A 95 -11.49 12.93 -9.91
N ASN A 96 -11.48 12.79 -8.59
CA ASN A 96 -10.35 12.34 -7.79
C ASN A 96 -10.33 10.82 -7.56
N ALA A 97 -11.16 10.04 -8.26
CA ALA A 97 -11.20 8.59 -8.07
C ALA A 97 -11.11 7.79 -9.37
N ALA A 98 -10.44 6.66 -9.32
CA ALA A 98 -10.28 5.73 -10.42
C ALA A 98 -10.64 4.30 -10.01
N THR A 99 -11.05 3.47 -10.98
CA THR A 99 -11.54 2.10 -10.74
C THR A 99 -10.39 1.21 -10.28
N ALA A 100 -10.53 0.58 -9.12
CA ALA A 100 -9.61 -0.47 -8.66
C ALA A 100 -10.13 -1.87 -9.05
N LEU A 101 -11.43 -2.11 -8.87
CA LEU A 101 -12.05 -3.40 -9.14
C LEU A 101 -13.53 -3.22 -9.55
N ILE A 102 -14.03 -4.03 -10.47
CA ILE A 102 -15.47 -4.14 -10.73
C ILE A 102 -16.01 -5.23 -9.82
N LEU A 103 -17.01 -4.89 -8.99
CA LEU A 103 -17.59 -5.80 -8.01
C LEU A 103 -18.69 -6.67 -8.63
N GLU A 104 -19.52 -6.09 -9.47
CA GLU A 104 -20.61 -6.78 -10.16
C GLU A 104 -21.17 -5.97 -11.33
N HIS A 105 -21.86 -6.68 -12.23
CA HIS A 105 -22.68 -6.13 -13.30
C HIS A 105 -24.15 -6.09 -12.91
N GLN A 106 -24.80 -4.96 -13.10
CA GLN A 106 -26.23 -4.77 -12.89
C GLN A 106 -26.91 -4.46 -14.22
N ILE A 107 -28.01 -5.14 -14.51
CA ILE A 107 -28.75 -4.96 -15.77
C ILE A 107 -30.16 -4.45 -15.51
N LEU A 108 -30.70 -3.71 -16.47
CA LEU A 108 -32.12 -3.37 -16.49
C LEU A 108 -32.89 -4.49 -17.21
N VAL A 109 -33.85 -5.10 -16.54
CA VAL A 109 -34.71 -6.13 -17.10
C VAL A 109 -36.13 -5.59 -17.20
N VAL A 110 -36.65 -5.50 -18.41
CA VAL A 110 -38.03 -5.06 -18.66
C VAL A 110 -38.86 -6.28 -19.00
N MET A 111 -39.78 -6.62 -18.09
CA MET A 111 -40.66 -7.77 -18.20
C MET A 111 -42.09 -7.35 -18.41
N VAL A 112 -42.82 -8.14 -19.17
CA VAL A 112 -44.23 -7.96 -19.45
C VAL A 112 -44.94 -9.26 -19.10
N PRO A 113 -45.99 -9.22 -18.24
CA PRO A 113 -46.78 -10.40 -17.91
C PRO A 113 -47.43 -11.03 -19.15
N SER A 114 -47.71 -12.33 -19.08
CA SER A 114 -48.37 -13.05 -20.17
C SER A 114 -49.71 -12.42 -20.54
N GLY A 115 -49.99 -12.27 -21.84
CA GLY A 115 -51.25 -11.69 -22.34
C GLY A 115 -51.32 -10.17 -22.43
N SER A 116 -50.23 -9.46 -22.11
CA SER A 116 -50.12 -8.01 -22.39
C SER A 116 -49.79 -7.74 -23.86
N ASN A 117 -50.30 -6.63 -24.38
CA ASN A 117 -50.07 -6.19 -25.77
C ASN A 117 -48.82 -5.32 -25.93
N VAL A 118 -47.96 -5.24 -24.92
CA VAL A 118 -46.72 -4.43 -24.93
C VAL A 118 -45.61 -5.26 -25.54
N THR A 119 -45.07 -4.83 -26.68
CA THR A 119 -43.99 -5.54 -27.39
C THR A 119 -42.69 -4.78 -27.46
N ASN A 120 -42.73 -3.45 -27.33
CA ASN A 120 -41.56 -2.58 -27.37
C ASN A 120 -41.54 -1.59 -26.19
N ILE A 121 -40.37 -1.02 -25.90
CA ILE A 121 -40.21 0.01 -24.85
C ILE A 121 -41.09 1.24 -25.08
N ALA A 122 -41.29 1.65 -26.34
CA ALA A 122 -42.17 2.77 -26.68
C ALA A 122 -43.64 2.54 -26.30
N ASP A 123 -44.08 1.28 -26.24
CA ASP A 123 -45.46 0.91 -25.87
C ASP A 123 -45.74 1.07 -24.38
N LEU A 124 -44.70 1.33 -23.56
CA LEU A 124 -44.84 1.64 -22.14
C LEU A 124 -45.49 3.01 -21.90
N LYS A 125 -45.60 3.84 -22.93
CA LYS A 125 -46.28 5.14 -22.84
C LYS A 125 -47.75 4.96 -22.44
N GLY A 126 -48.09 5.49 -21.27
CA GLY A 126 -49.46 5.40 -20.72
C GLY A 126 -49.81 4.03 -20.14
N LYS A 127 -48.84 3.14 -19.94
CA LYS A 127 -48.99 1.87 -19.24
C LYS A 127 -48.63 2.01 -17.77
N ARG A 128 -49.17 1.11 -16.94
CA ARG A 128 -48.84 1.06 -15.51
C ARG A 128 -47.60 0.22 -15.34
N VAL A 129 -46.48 0.88 -15.17
CA VAL A 129 -45.19 0.23 -14.96
C VAL A 129 -44.92 0.16 -13.46
N ALA A 130 -44.40 -0.97 -12.98
CA ALA A 130 -43.82 -1.10 -11.65
C ALA A 130 -42.30 -1.15 -11.76
N SER A 131 -41.57 -0.45 -10.89
CA SER A 131 -40.11 -0.58 -10.78
C SER A 131 -39.76 -1.30 -9.49
N LEU A 132 -38.78 -2.19 -9.55
CA LEU A 132 -38.19 -2.86 -8.40
C LEU A 132 -36.68 -2.63 -8.42
N SER A 133 -36.15 -2.23 -7.27
CA SER A 133 -34.72 -2.31 -7.00
C SER A 133 -34.46 -3.67 -6.36
N VAL A 134 -33.62 -4.45 -7.02
CA VAL A 134 -33.27 -5.81 -6.59
C VAL A 134 -32.24 -5.77 -5.43
N ASP A 135 -31.57 -4.63 -5.24
CA ASP A 135 -30.78 -4.31 -4.05
C ASP A 135 -31.41 -3.16 -3.26
N LEU A 136 -31.62 -3.37 -1.96
CA LEU A 136 -32.29 -2.45 -1.03
C LEU A 136 -31.44 -1.20 -0.73
N ALA A 137 -30.12 -1.25 -0.99
CA ALA A 137 -29.19 -0.16 -0.68
C ALA A 137 -28.94 0.82 -1.84
N ASN A 138 -29.51 0.57 -3.01
CA ASN A 138 -29.33 1.39 -4.20
C ASN A 138 -30.51 2.35 -4.42
N GLU A 139 -30.23 3.55 -4.93
CA GLU A 139 -31.20 4.64 -5.20
C GLU A 139 -32.21 4.33 -6.33
N GLY A 140 -32.39 3.07 -6.68
CA GLY A 140 -33.11 2.61 -7.87
C GLY A 140 -32.36 2.95 -9.17
N ALA A 141 -33.03 2.72 -10.30
CA ALA A 141 -32.47 2.90 -11.65
C ALA A 141 -32.67 4.31 -12.22
N GLY A 142 -32.90 5.34 -11.39
CA GLY A 142 -33.41 6.65 -11.82
C GLY A 142 -32.72 7.25 -13.06
N ALA A 143 -31.39 7.37 -13.03
CA ALA A 143 -30.61 7.93 -14.14
C ALA A 143 -30.69 7.07 -15.42
N LEU A 144 -30.68 5.74 -15.28
CA LEU A 144 -30.89 4.82 -16.40
C LEU A 144 -32.30 4.96 -16.99
N LEU A 145 -33.32 5.10 -16.14
CA LEU A 145 -34.69 5.31 -16.58
C LEU A 145 -34.84 6.65 -17.31
N ASP A 146 -34.18 7.71 -16.84
CA ASP A 146 -34.13 9.01 -17.53
C ASP A 146 -33.49 8.86 -18.93
N ALA A 147 -32.40 8.08 -19.02
CA ALA A 147 -31.74 7.79 -20.30
C ALA A 147 -32.65 7.00 -21.26
N VAL A 148 -33.38 6.00 -20.76
CA VAL A 148 -34.36 5.23 -21.55
C VAL A 148 -35.49 6.15 -22.04
N GLU A 149 -36.05 6.98 -21.16
CA GLU A 149 -37.11 7.91 -21.55
C GLU A 149 -36.65 8.90 -22.64
N ALA A 150 -35.44 9.44 -22.49
CA ALA A 150 -34.86 10.33 -23.48
C ALA A 150 -34.56 9.64 -24.83
N GLN A 151 -34.13 8.38 -24.81
CA GLN A 151 -33.84 7.61 -26.02
C GLN A 151 -35.12 7.26 -26.80
N TYR A 152 -36.16 6.82 -26.10
CA TYR A 152 -37.42 6.37 -26.72
C TYR A 152 -38.50 7.48 -26.81
N ALA A 153 -38.13 8.73 -26.54
CA ALA A 153 -39.03 9.90 -26.54
C ALA A 153 -40.28 9.69 -25.67
N LEU A 154 -40.12 9.02 -24.53
CA LEU A 154 -41.17 8.89 -23.52
C LEU A 154 -41.26 10.23 -22.74
N PRO A 155 -42.47 10.63 -22.30
CA PRO A 155 -42.59 11.78 -21.42
C PRO A 155 -41.74 11.58 -20.14
N PRO A 156 -41.11 12.65 -19.61
CA PRO A 156 -40.38 12.56 -18.35
C PRO A 156 -41.28 12.02 -17.24
N GLN A 157 -40.71 11.17 -16.37
CA GLN A 157 -41.43 10.55 -15.25
C GLN A 157 -42.51 9.52 -15.63
N THR A 158 -42.49 9.00 -16.85
CA THR A 158 -43.38 7.90 -17.27
C THR A 158 -43.06 6.61 -16.51
N LEU A 159 -41.78 6.30 -16.33
CA LEU A 159 -41.32 5.11 -15.60
C LEU A 159 -41.31 5.40 -14.08
N PRO A 160 -41.79 4.50 -13.22
CA PRO A 160 -41.75 4.74 -11.78
C PRO A 160 -40.31 4.76 -11.27
N ARG A 161 -39.94 5.82 -10.53
CA ARG A 161 -38.66 5.88 -9.80
C ARG A 161 -38.78 5.29 -8.40
N LYS A 162 -40.00 5.33 -7.83
CA LYS A 162 -40.29 4.70 -6.55
C LYS A 162 -40.39 3.19 -6.76
N CYS A 163 -39.52 2.47 -6.08
CA CYS A 163 -39.51 1.02 -6.13
C CYS A 163 -40.69 0.46 -5.32
N LEU A 164 -41.37 -0.52 -5.90
CA LEU A 164 -42.31 -1.38 -5.22
C LEU A 164 -41.51 -2.46 -4.47
N GLU A 165 -41.97 -2.84 -3.29
CA GLU A 165 -41.44 -4.02 -2.60
C GLU A 165 -41.79 -5.29 -3.39
N THR A 166 -40.88 -6.26 -3.40
CA THR A 166 -41.10 -7.53 -4.13
C THR A 166 -42.34 -8.28 -3.62
N ALA A 167 -42.72 -8.08 -2.35
CA ALA A 167 -43.90 -8.70 -1.74
C ALA A 167 -45.23 -8.18 -2.34
N ASP A 168 -45.31 -6.89 -2.66
CA ASP A 168 -46.53 -6.26 -3.17
C ASP A 168 -46.73 -6.55 -4.67
N LEU A 169 -45.66 -6.93 -5.38
CA LEU A 169 -45.68 -7.19 -6.83
C LEU A 169 -46.69 -8.27 -7.20
N ALA A 170 -46.77 -9.36 -6.44
CA ALA A 170 -47.68 -10.46 -6.72
C ALA A 170 -49.15 -10.01 -6.67
N GLU A 171 -49.50 -9.20 -5.67
CA GLU A 171 -50.86 -8.69 -5.49
C GLU A 171 -51.24 -7.70 -6.62
N SER A 172 -50.33 -6.78 -6.96
CA SER A 172 -50.55 -5.82 -8.04
C SER A 172 -50.66 -6.49 -9.41
N LEU A 173 -49.90 -7.56 -9.66
CA LEU A 173 -50.03 -8.36 -10.89
C LEU A 173 -51.37 -9.11 -10.94
N ALA A 174 -51.76 -9.78 -9.84
CA ALA A 174 -53.03 -10.50 -9.77
C ALA A 174 -54.25 -9.57 -9.96
N ARG A 175 -54.17 -8.33 -9.48
CA ARG A 175 -55.21 -7.30 -9.69
C ARG A 175 -55.17 -6.66 -11.09
N LYS A 176 -54.23 -7.06 -11.94
CA LYS A 176 -53.95 -6.43 -13.23
C LYS A 176 -53.76 -4.92 -13.07
N GLU A 177 -53.07 -4.49 -12.02
CA GLU A 177 -52.71 -3.09 -11.76
C GLU A 177 -51.39 -2.70 -12.42
N VAL A 178 -50.62 -3.69 -12.88
CA VAL A 178 -49.29 -3.53 -13.49
C VAL A 178 -49.28 -4.19 -14.86
N ASP A 179 -48.91 -3.43 -15.88
CA ASP A 179 -48.83 -3.86 -17.28
C ASP A 179 -47.39 -4.25 -17.69
N ALA A 180 -46.39 -3.74 -16.97
CA ALA A 180 -44.96 -4.04 -17.17
C ALA A 180 -44.16 -3.87 -15.87
N VAL A 181 -43.08 -4.63 -15.74
CA VAL A 181 -42.21 -4.69 -14.57
C VAL A 181 -40.78 -4.36 -14.98
N LEU A 182 -40.22 -3.33 -14.39
CA LEU A 182 -38.81 -2.95 -14.50
C LEU A 182 -38.07 -3.46 -13.28
N ALA A 183 -37.17 -4.41 -13.46
CA ALA A 183 -36.29 -4.89 -12.41
C ALA A 183 -34.86 -4.49 -12.72
N PHE A 184 -34.19 -3.86 -11.75
CA PHE A 184 -32.81 -3.42 -11.92
C PHE A 184 -31.90 -4.05 -10.86
N GLY A 185 -30.84 -4.69 -11.32
CA GLY A 185 -29.82 -5.32 -10.48
C GLY A 185 -29.14 -6.51 -11.16
N ARG A 186 -28.43 -7.32 -10.37
CA ARG A 186 -27.71 -8.49 -10.87
C ARG A 186 -28.68 -9.61 -11.28
N PHE A 187 -28.49 -10.19 -12.46
CA PHE A 187 -29.46 -11.11 -13.06
C PHE A 187 -29.58 -12.45 -12.31
N ASP A 188 -28.49 -12.94 -11.73
CA ASP A 188 -28.44 -14.21 -10.98
C ASP A 188 -28.73 -14.04 -9.48
N SER A 189 -29.14 -12.84 -9.05
CA SER A 189 -29.51 -12.59 -7.66
C SER A 189 -30.80 -13.35 -7.28
N PRO A 190 -30.92 -13.86 -6.03
CA PRO A 190 -32.14 -14.51 -5.55
C PRO A 190 -33.39 -13.65 -5.71
N GLN A 191 -33.24 -12.33 -5.53
CA GLN A 191 -34.30 -11.34 -5.64
C GLN A 191 -34.77 -11.19 -7.09
N MET A 192 -33.86 -11.10 -8.07
CA MET A 192 -34.22 -11.04 -9.49
C MET A 192 -34.95 -12.33 -9.92
N ILE A 193 -34.42 -13.49 -9.51
CA ILE A 193 -35.05 -14.79 -9.78
C ILE A 193 -36.47 -14.84 -9.20
N GLN A 194 -36.68 -14.31 -7.99
CA GLN A 194 -37.99 -14.24 -7.37
C GLN A 194 -38.95 -13.30 -8.12
N VAL A 195 -38.46 -12.14 -8.60
CA VAL A 195 -39.26 -11.24 -9.44
C VAL A 195 -39.70 -11.96 -10.71
N VAL A 196 -38.76 -12.58 -11.45
CA VAL A 196 -39.07 -13.33 -12.68
C VAL A 196 -40.10 -14.42 -12.42
N ARG A 197 -39.94 -15.20 -11.34
CA ARG A 197 -40.91 -16.23 -10.94
C ARG A 197 -42.29 -15.65 -10.65
N THR A 198 -42.35 -14.48 -10.01
CA THR A 198 -43.61 -13.80 -9.67
C THR A 198 -44.33 -13.33 -10.93
N VAL A 199 -43.62 -12.72 -11.87
CA VAL A 199 -44.18 -12.32 -13.18
C VAL A 199 -44.60 -13.56 -14.01
N SER A 200 -43.90 -14.68 -13.83
CA SER A 200 -44.16 -15.92 -14.57
C SER A 200 -45.33 -16.76 -14.03
N GLN A 201 -46.02 -16.33 -12.97
CA GLN A 201 -47.07 -17.15 -12.31
C GLN A 201 -48.26 -17.48 -13.23
N GLU A 202 -48.69 -16.52 -14.06
CA GLU A 202 -49.82 -16.69 -14.99
C GLU A 202 -49.38 -17.20 -16.38
N GLY A 203 -48.08 -17.45 -16.60
CA GLY A 203 -47.52 -17.89 -17.87
C GLY A 203 -46.13 -17.29 -18.12
N PRO A 204 -45.39 -17.74 -19.15
CA PRO A 204 -44.05 -17.22 -19.45
C PRO A 204 -44.12 -15.71 -19.76
N PRO A 205 -43.31 -14.87 -19.11
CA PRO A 205 -43.26 -13.45 -19.37
C PRO A 205 -42.56 -13.15 -20.69
N SER A 206 -42.91 -12.03 -21.31
CA SER A 206 -42.15 -11.47 -22.42
C SER A 206 -41.11 -10.49 -21.89
N PHE A 207 -39.92 -10.48 -22.48
CA PHE A 207 -38.83 -9.59 -22.12
C PHE A 207 -38.67 -8.56 -23.22
N LEU A 208 -38.74 -7.27 -22.88
CA LEU A 208 -38.61 -6.20 -23.86
C LEU A 208 -37.14 -5.87 -24.06
N ALA A 209 -36.68 -5.91 -25.31
CA ALA A 209 -35.34 -5.49 -25.68
C ALA A 209 -35.22 -3.95 -25.68
N ILE A 210 -34.08 -3.46 -25.20
CA ILE A 210 -33.63 -2.07 -25.37
C ILE A 210 -32.68 -2.06 -26.57
N GLY A 211 -33.24 -2.14 -27.78
CA GLY A 211 -32.47 -2.30 -29.02
C GLY A 211 -31.50 -1.16 -29.35
N ASP A 212 -31.66 0.00 -28.71
CA ASP A 212 -30.73 1.14 -28.86
C ASP A 212 -29.61 1.13 -27.80
N ALA A 213 -29.41 0.01 -27.08
CA ALA A 213 -28.46 -0.08 -25.97
C ALA A 213 -27.04 0.43 -26.32
N ALA A 214 -26.52 0.06 -27.50
CA ALA A 214 -25.19 0.51 -27.94
C ALA A 214 -25.12 2.04 -28.18
N ALA A 215 -26.19 2.65 -28.68
CA ALA A 215 -26.26 4.10 -28.85
C ALA A 215 -26.38 4.80 -27.49
N MET A 216 -27.16 4.21 -26.57
CA MET A 216 -27.30 4.71 -25.20
C MET A 216 -25.99 4.68 -24.43
N ALA A 217 -25.21 3.60 -24.54
CA ALA A 217 -23.90 3.46 -23.91
C ALA A 217 -22.91 4.53 -24.40
N LYS A 218 -22.95 4.88 -25.70
CA LYS A 218 -22.11 5.97 -26.25
C LYS A 218 -22.52 7.36 -25.78
N LYS A 219 -23.78 7.57 -25.44
CA LYS A 219 -24.32 8.88 -25.04
C LYS A 219 -24.22 9.13 -23.54
N ASN A 220 -24.29 8.07 -22.74
CA ASN A 220 -24.35 8.15 -21.29
C ASN A 220 -23.11 7.47 -20.69
N PRO A 221 -22.13 8.24 -20.18
CA PRO A 221 -20.96 7.68 -19.52
C PRO A 221 -21.33 6.69 -18.42
N GLY A 222 -20.63 5.55 -18.38
CA GLY A 222 -20.85 4.49 -17.40
C GLY A 222 -22.08 3.61 -17.63
N VAL A 223 -22.86 3.84 -18.68
CA VAL A 223 -23.86 2.89 -19.17
C VAL A 223 -23.21 1.95 -20.18
N GLU A 224 -23.44 0.65 -20.02
CA GLU A 224 -22.90 -0.39 -20.88
C GLU A 224 -24.02 -1.07 -21.66
N ALA A 225 -23.75 -1.41 -22.92
CA ALA A 225 -24.66 -2.21 -23.72
C ALA A 225 -24.38 -3.70 -23.46
N THR A 226 -25.42 -4.46 -23.12
CA THR A 226 -25.29 -5.86 -22.73
C THR A 226 -26.46 -6.69 -23.24
N SER A 227 -26.38 -8.01 -23.08
CA SER A 227 -27.43 -8.92 -23.51
C SER A 227 -27.78 -9.91 -22.40
N LEU A 228 -29.06 -9.96 -22.06
CA LEU A 228 -29.61 -10.99 -21.18
C LEU A 228 -29.77 -12.28 -22.00
N LEU A 229 -28.92 -13.26 -21.71
CA LEU A 229 -28.83 -14.50 -22.48
C LEU A 229 -30.09 -15.36 -22.34
N ARG A 230 -30.41 -16.11 -23.40
CA ARG A 230 -31.44 -17.14 -23.39
C ARG A 230 -31.24 -18.11 -22.23
N GLY A 231 -32.29 -18.35 -21.46
CA GLY A 231 -32.27 -19.29 -20.34
C GLY A 231 -31.53 -18.80 -19.10
N ALA A 232 -31.19 -17.51 -19.00
CA ALA A 232 -30.51 -16.93 -17.83
C ALA A 232 -31.22 -17.22 -16.49
N PHE A 233 -32.56 -17.38 -16.50
CA PHE A 233 -33.36 -17.69 -15.31
C PHE A 233 -33.79 -19.16 -15.23
N GLY A 234 -33.29 -20.01 -16.13
CA GLY A 234 -33.68 -21.41 -16.26
C GLY A 234 -35.09 -21.61 -16.83
N GLY A 235 -35.70 -22.75 -16.53
CA GLY A 235 -37.06 -23.11 -16.95
C GLY A 235 -37.14 -24.07 -18.15
N GLY A 236 -38.28 -24.74 -18.27
CA GLY A 236 -38.68 -25.52 -19.44
C GLY A 236 -40.06 -25.06 -19.91
N PRO A 237 -40.16 -24.15 -20.89
CA PRO A 237 -39.13 -23.63 -21.80
C PRO A 237 -38.14 -22.63 -21.17
N SER A 238 -37.02 -22.36 -21.86
CA SER A 238 -35.98 -21.41 -21.41
C SER A 238 -36.54 -20.00 -21.18
N ILE A 239 -36.15 -19.36 -20.07
CA ILE A 239 -36.54 -18.00 -19.71
C ILE A 239 -35.28 -17.14 -19.58
N PRO A 240 -35.08 -16.11 -20.41
CA PRO A 240 -35.86 -15.76 -21.62
C PRO A 240 -35.74 -16.80 -22.74
N ALA A 241 -36.64 -16.74 -23.72
CA ALA A 241 -36.68 -17.68 -24.86
C ALA A 241 -35.55 -17.44 -25.88
N GLU A 242 -35.03 -16.21 -25.93
CA GLU A 242 -33.94 -15.76 -26.80
C GLU A 242 -33.05 -14.75 -26.07
N ASN A 243 -31.96 -14.32 -26.70
CA ASN A 243 -31.12 -13.27 -26.14
C ASN A 243 -31.86 -11.93 -26.25
N VAL A 244 -31.87 -11.15 -25.17
CA VAL A 244 -32.56 -9.86 -25.10
C VAL A 244 -31.53 -8.77 -24.89
N GLU A 245 -31.40 -7.86 -25.85
CA GLU A 245 -30.52 -6.69 -25.72
C GLU A 245 -31.04 -5.76 -24.63
N THR A 246 -30.13 -5.28 -23.78
CA THR A 246 -30.45 -4.36 -22.71
C THR A 246 -29.28 -3.46 -22.36
N ILE A 247 -29.49 -2.53 -21.44
CA ILE A 247 -28.43 -1.72 -20.85
C ILE A 247 -28.13 -2.20 -19.43
N GLY A 248 -26.88 -1.98 -19.03
CA GLY A 248 -26.40 -2.26 -17.68
C GLY A 248 -25.44 -1.18 -17.20
N VAL A 249 -25.05 -1.35 -15.95
CA VAL A 249 -24.05 -0.54 -15.25
C VAL A 249 -23.22 -1.47 -14.39
N THR A 250 -22.02 -1.04 -14.06
CA THR A 250 -21.11 -1.76 -13.19
C THR A 250 -21.07 -1.11 -11.82
N LEU A 251 -21.05 -1.94 -10.77
CA LEU A 251 -20.74 -1.47 -9.43
C LEU A 251 -19.24 -1.63 -9.20
N ARG A 252 -18.56 -0.53 -8.93
CA ARG A 252 -17.10 -0.45 -8.92
C ARG A 252 -16.59 -0.07 -7.55
N LEU A 253 -15.51 -0.72 -7.12
CA LEU A 253 -14.68 -0.25 -6.03
C LEU A 253 -13.67 0.74 -6.62
N VAL A 254 -13.83 2.01 -6.30
CA VAL A 254 -12.90 3.06 -6.73
C VAL A 254 -11.94 3.43 -5.60
N ALA A 255 -10.74 3.85 -5.98
CA ALA A 255 -9.71 4.36 -5.10
C ALA A 255 -9.46 5.84 -5.37
N ASP A 256 -9.11 6.60 -4.33
CA ASP A 256 -8.62 7.96 -4.49
C ASP A 256 -7.33 7.95 -5.32
N ASN A 257 -7.20 8.88 -6.26
CA ASN A 257 -6.08 8.96 -7.19
C ASN A 257 -4.72 9.25 -6.51
N ASP A 258 -4.73 9.81 -5.29
CA ASP A 258 -3.51 10.04 -4.51
C ASP A 258 -3.08 8.80 -3.70
N LEU A 259 -3.89 7.73 -3.69
CA LEU A 259 -3.55 6.49 -3.01
C LEU A 259 -2.39 5.80 -3.73
N ALA A 260 -1.40 5.31 -2.97
CA ALA A 260 -0.20 4.71 -3.54
C ALA A 260 -0.53 3.52 -4.47
N ASN A 261 0.06 3.50 -5.66
CA ASN A 261 -0.14 2.45 -6.66
C ASN A 261 0.09 1.05 -6.09
N SER A 262 1.13 0.86 -5.26
CA SER A 262 1.42 -0.43 -4.62
C SER A 262 0.28 -0.89 -3.71
N VAL A 263 -0.33 0.03 -2.94
CA VAL A 263 -1.45 -0.29 -2.04
C VAL A 263 -2.69 -0.72 -2.83
N VAL A 264 -2.96 -0.07 -3.97
CA VAL A 264 -4.09 -0.46 -4.83
C VAL A 264 -3.81 -1.77 -5.58
N GLY A 265 -2.57 -1.99 -6.05
CA GLY A 265 -2.16 -3.27 -6.63
C GLY A 265 -2.30 -4.43 -5.63
N ASP A 266 -1.77 -4.25 -4.41
CA ASP A 266 -1.90 -5.22 -3.32
C ASP A 266 -3.36 -5.48 -2.94
N LEU A 267 -4.19 -4.43 -2.90
CA LEU A 267 -5.63 -4.56 -2.68
C LEU A 267 -6.28 -5.45 -3.74
N VAL A 268 -6.03 -5.20 -5.03
CA VAL A 268 -6.60 -5.97 -6.14
C VAL A 268 -6.11 -7.42 -6.07
N ARG A 269 -4.80 -7.62 -5.89
CA ARG A 269 -4.15 -8.92 -5.72
C ARG A 269 -4.81 -9.73 -4.59
N GLN A 270 -4.90 -9.16 -3.40
CA GLN A 270 -5.47 -9.83 -2.23
C GLN A 270 -6.95 -10.12 -2.44
N THR A 271 -7.72 -9.17 -2.97
CA THR A 271 -9.15 -9.36 -3.22
C THR A 271 -9.41 -10.52 -4.18
N LEU A 272 -8.65 -10.60 -5.27
CA LEU A 272 -8.79 -11.67 -6.26
C LEU A 272 -8.26 -13.02 -5.76
N ALA A 273 -7.16 -13.03 -4.98
CA ALA A 273 -6.61 -14.24 -4.38
C ALA A 273 -7.62 -14.89 -3.42
N HIS A 274 -8.39 -14.10 -2.67
CA HIS A 274 -9.39 -14.56 -1.71
C HIS A 274 -10.79 -14.75 -2.31
N ARG A 275 -10.98 -14.45 -3.61
CA ARG A 275 -12.29 -14.48 -4.28
C ARG A 275 -13.05 -15.78 -4.05
N THR A 276 -12.40 -16.92 -4.31
CA THR A 276 -13.02 -18.25 -4.20
C THR A 276 -13.40 -18.59 -2.75
N ALA A 277 -12.55 -18.21 -1.79
CA ALA A 277 -12.82 -18.44 -0.37
C ALA A 277 -14.04 -17.63 0.08
N VAL A 278 -14.12 -16.36 -0.31
CA VAL A 278 -15.26 -15.48 -0.01
C VAL A 278 -16.53 -15.94 -0.73
N ALA A 279 -16.42 -16.42 -1.98
CA ALA A 279 -17.55 -16.90 -2.78
C ALA A 279 -18.35 -18.02 -2.13
N SER A 280 -17.70 -18.85 -1.30
CA SER A 280 -18.37 -19.92 -0.54
C SER A 280 -19.42 -19.41 0.46
N ARG A 281 -19.29 -18.18 0.94
CA ARG A 281 -20.19 -17.54 1.92
C ARG A 281 -20.97 -16.38 1.33
N ASN A 282 -20.40 -15.69 0.34
CA ASN A 282 -21.04 -14.62 -0.39
C ASN A 282 -20.84 -14.82 -1.89
N PRO A 283 -21.82 -15.43 -2.60
CA PRO A 283 -21.71 -15.76 -4.02
C PRO A 283 -21.42 -14.56 -4.94
N VAL A 284 -21.75 -13.33 -4.52
CA VAL A 284 -21.47 -12.09 -5.27
C VAL A 284 -19.97 -11.94 -5.55
N ALA A 285 -19.09 -12.53 -4.73
CA ALA A 285 -17.65 -12.52 -4.97
C ALA A 285 -17.27 -13.13 -6.33
N ASN A 286 -18.05 -14.07 -6.88
CA ASN A 286 -17.79 -14.64 -8.21
C ASN A 286 -18.03 -13.66 -9.35
N ALA A 287 -18.79 -12.58 -9.12
CA ALA A 287 -19.04 -11.52 -10.09
C ALA A 287 -17.90 -10.49 -10.13
N MET A 288 -16.94 -10.55 -9.21
CA MET A 288 -15.80 -9.63 -9.20
C MET A 288 -14.87 -9.89 -10.39
N GLU A 289 -14.50 -8.81 -11.06
CA GLU A 289 -13.63 -8.81 -12.23
C GLU A 289 -12.68 -7.60 -12.22
N THR A 290 -11.61 -7.72 -12.98
CA THR A 290 -10.67 -6.63 -13.23
C THR A 290 -11.26 -5.65 -14.24
N PRO A 291 -11.13 -4.33 -14.04
CA PRO A 291 -11.47 -3.36 -15.07
C PRO A 291 -10.54 -3.47 -16.28
N ASP A 292 -10.95 -2.91 -17.41
CA ASP A 292 -10.07 -2.77 -18.58
C ASP A 292 -8.98 -1.73 -18.32
N THR A 293 -7.80 -1.92 -18.91
CA THR A 293 -6.66 -1.00 -18.83
C THR A 293 -6.55 -0.07 -20.04
N ASP A 294 -7.44 -0.21 -21.02
CA ASP A 294 -7.48 0.61 -22.23
C ASP A 294 -7.73 2.10 -21.95
N LYS A 295 -6.90 2.97 -22.55
CA LYS A 295 -6.90 4.43 -22.37
C LYS A 295 -8.15 5.16 -22.93
N GLY A 296 -9.09 4.42 -23.52
CA GLY A 296 -10.30 4.92 -24.17
C GLY A 296 -11.59 4.71 -23.38
N GLU A 297 -11.54 4.06 -22.22
CA GLU A 297 -12.72 3.85 -21.40
C GLU A 297 -13.29 5.15 -20.81
N ALA A 298 -14.62 5.21 -20.67
CA ALA A 298 -15.30 6.34 -20.07
C ALA A 298 -14.97 6.51 -18.58
N LEU A 299 -14.54 5.42 -17.92
CA LEU A 299 -14.27 5.38 -16.48
C LEU A 299 -12.85 4.87 -16.26
N PRO A 300 -11.91 5.71 -15.81
CA PRO A 300 -10.50 5.37 -15.78
C PRO A 300 -10.19 4.29 -14.75
N THR A 301 -9.19 3.47 -15.04
CA THR A 301 -8.62 2.47 -14.14
C THR A 301 -7.48 3.08 -13.32
N HIS A 302 -7.42 2.75 -12.03
CA HIS A 302 -6.39 3.25 -11.13
C HIS A 302 -5.02 2.70 -11.57
N PRO A 303 -3.94 3.52 -11.64
CA PRO A 303 -2.65 3.07 -12.15
C PRO A 303 -2.08 1.86 -11.39
N GLY A 304 -2.31 1.77 -10.07
CA GLY A 304 -1.96 0.59 -9.29
C GLY A 304 -2.73 -0.69 -9.66
N ALA A 305 -4.01 -0.58 -10.02
CA ALA A 305 -4.79 -1.72 -10.50
C ALA A 305 -4.36 -2.12 -11.92
N ALA A 306 -4.12 -1.13 -12.80
CA ALA A 306 -3.59 -1.37 -14.14
C ALA A 306 -2.22 -2.08 -14.08
N ALA A 307 -1.31 -1.63 -13.22
CA ALA A 307 -0.01 -2.27 -13.04
C ALA A 307 -0.12 -3.75 -12.61
N PHE A 308 -1.08 -4.10 -11.74
CA PHE A 308 -1.36 -5.50 -11.41
C PHE A 308 -1.87 -6.29 -12.62
N ILE A 309 -2.83 -5.73 -13.37
CA ILE A 309 -3.48 -6.39 -14.51
C ILE A 309 -2.48 -6.62 -15.66
N ASP A 310 -1.68 -5.61 -15.96
CA ASP A 310 -0.70 -5.63 -17.04
C ASP A 310 0.62 -6.34 -16.62
N ASN A 311 0.72 -6.80 -15.36
CA ASN A 311 1.94 -7.34 -14.74
C ASN A 311 3.14 -6.37 -14.79
N GLU A 312 2.88 -5.08 -14.71
CA GLU A 312 3.86 -3.99 -14.68
C GLU A 312 4.10 -3.45 -13.25
N GLU A 313 3.90 -4.28 -12.22
CA GLU A 313 4.17 -3.86 -10.85
C GLU A 313 5.67 -3.67 -10.58
N GLU A 314 6.03 -2.47 -10.13
CA GLU A 314 7.39 -2.18 -9.68
C GLU A 314 7.70 -2.94 -8.38
N THR A 315 8.80 -3.68 -8.37
CA THR A 315 9.32 -4.27 -7.14
C THR A 315 9.83 -3.19 -6.18
N PHE A 316 9.94 -3.48 -4.87
CA PHE A 316 10.51 -2.55 -3.89
C PHE A 316 11.87 -1.97 -4.33
N PHE A 317 12.73 -2.82 -4.89
CA PHE A 317 14.05 -2.40 -5.34
C PHE A 317 13.99 -1.48 -6.56
N GLU A 318 13.08 -1.73 -7.51
CA GLU A 318 12.88 -0.84 -8.67
C GLU A 318 12.32 0.51 -8.22
N ARG A 319 11.31 0.50 -7.33
CA ARG A 319 10.66 1.72 -6.82
C ARG A 319 11.60 2.62 -6.04
N TYR A 320 12.40 2.03 -5.16
CA TYR A 320 13.27 2.76 -4.23
C TYR A 320 14.74 2.76 -4.64
N SER A 321 15.07 2.25 -5.84
CA SER A 321 16.42 2.22 -6.42
C SER A 321 17.16 3.53 -6.19
N ASP A 322 16.57 4.64 -6.64
CA ASP A 322 17.21 5.95 -6.58
C ASP A 322 17.47 6.39 -5.14
N ALA A 323 16.49 6.21 -4.24
CA ALA A 323 16.63 6.54 -2.84
C ALA A 323 17.69 5.66 -2.14
N ILE A 324 17.74 4.36 -2.46
CA ILE A 324 18.74 3.42 -1.93
C ILE A 324 20.14 3.83 -2.42
N TYR A 325 20.31 4.15 -3.70
CA TYR A 325 21.59 4.60 -4.26
C TYR A 325 22.04 5.94 -3.65
N ILE A 326 21.13 6.92 -3.55
CA ILE A 326 21.41 8.20 -2.90
C ILE A 326 21.80 7.98 -1.43
N GLY A 327 21.05 7.14 -0.72
CA GLY A 327 21.33 6.78 0.67
C GLY A 327 22.72 6.15 0.83
N ALA A 328 23.08 5.22 -0.06
CA ALA A 328 24.40 4.57 -0.07
C ALA A 328 25.52 5.58 -0.37
N MET A 329 25.32 6.50 -1.32
CA MET A 329 26.28 7.56 -1.62
C MET A 329 26.50 8.47 -0.42
N VAL A 330 25.43 8.97 0.21
CA VAL A 330 25.53 9.82 1.40
C VAL A 330 26.21 9.07 2.55
N ALA A 331 25.86 7.81 2.77
CA ALA A 331 26.49 6.96 3.79
C ALA A 331 27.99 6.78 3.53
N SER A 332 28.42 6.62 2.28
CA SER A 332 29.84 6.49 1.92
C SER A 332 30.65 7.76 2.22
N VAL A 333 30.07 8.94 1.96
CA VAL A 333 30.71 10.23 2.24
C VAL A 333 30.84 10.42 3.76
N LEU A 334 29.77 10.14 4.51
CA LEU A 334 29.78 10.21 5.97
C LEU A 334 30.78 9.21 6.58
N ALA A 335 30.84 7.98 6.06
CA ALA A 335 31.80 6.97 6.49
C ALA A 335 33.25 7.43 6.24
N SER A 336 33.51 8.03 5.07
CA SER A 336 34.84 8.56 4.72
C SER A 336 35.25 9.73 5.63
N LEU A 337 34.34 10.69 5.88
CA LEU A 337 34.59 11.79 6.81
C LEU A 337 34.83 11.29 8.23
N GLY A 338 34.02 10.31 8.68
CA GLY A 338 34.20 9.64 9.97
C GLY A 338 35.57 8.96 10.08
N ALA A 339 35.98 8.22 9.05
CA ALA A 339 37.28 7.57 8.99
C ALA A 339 38.44 8.58 9.03
N THR A 340 38.34 9.70 8.30
CA THR A 340 39.36 10.77 8.34
C THR A 340 39.48 11.40 9.72
N LEU A 341 38.35 11.65 10.41
CA LEU A 341 38.37 12.21 11.76
C LEU A 341 38.99 11.24 12.78
N ILE A 342 38.68 9.94 12.67
CA ILE A 342 39.29 8.91 13.51
C ILE A 342 40.79 8.81 13.25
N SER A 343 41.20 8.80 11.97
CA SER A 343 42.61 8.72 11.55
C SER A 343 43.45 9.89 12.04
N ARG A 344 42.96 11.14 11.95
CA ARG A 344 43.70 12.31 12.44
C ARG A 344 43.98 12.27 13.94
N VAL A 345 43.11 11.64 14.72
CA VAL A 345 43.26 11.54 16.17
C VAL A 345 44.18 10.37 16.58
N THR A 346 44.31 9.33 15.75
CA THR A 346 45.26 8.24 15.96
C THR A 346 46.68 8.61 15.52
N VAL A 347 46.84 9.28 14.36
CA VAL A 347 48.16 9.70 13.83
C VAL A 347 48.91 10.62 14.79
N LYS A 348 48.25 11.61 15.40
CA LYS A 348 48.88 12.48 16.43
C LYS A 348 49.39 11.71 17.66
N GLY A 349 48.84 10.52 17.94
CA GLY A 349 49.33 9.66 19.01
C GLY A 349 50.64 8.97 18.65
N TYR A 350 50.83 8.62 17.37
CA TYR A 350 52.04 7.96 16.88
C TYR A 350 53.24 8.92 16.81
N GLU A 351 53.08 10.12 16.25
CA GLU A 351 54.18 11.11 16.17
C GLU A 351 54.73 11.49 17.56
N GLN A 352 53.85 11.59 18.56
CA GLN A 352 54.25 11.91 19.93
C GLN A 352 55.00 10.74 20.61
N PHE A 353 54.72 9.50 20.20
CA PHE A 353 55.42 8.32 20.69
C PHE A 353 56.82 8.22 20.09
N ASP A 354 56.95 8.44 18.78
CA ASP A 354 58.25 8.38 18.08
C ASP A 354 59.24 9.40 18.68
N HIS A 355 58.78 10.62 18.99
CA HIS A 355 59.61 11.61 19.68
C HIS A 355 60.09 11.18 21.08
N LEU A 356 59.25 10.47 21.86
CA LEU A 356 59.67 9.96 23.17
C LEU A 356 60.70 8.83 23.05
N LEU A 357 60.55 7.97 22.04
CA LEU A 357 61.50 6.93 21.73
C LEU A 357 62.86 7.53 21.32
N GLU A 358 62.86 8.51 20.40
CA GLU A 358 64.07 9.23 19.98
C GLU A 358 64.81 9.87 21.17
N GLN A 359 64.09 10.58 22.05
CA GLN A 359 64.68 11.19 23.24
C GLN A 359 65.32 10.16 24.18
N SER A 360 64.70 9.00 24.37
CA SER A 360 65.27 7.94 25.21
C SER A 360 66.55 7.32 24.61
N LEU A 361 66.62 7.19 23.28
CA LEU A 361 67.80 6.71 22.57
C LEU A 361 68.93 7.75 22.54
N GLU A 362 68.58 9.04 22.50
CA GLU A 362 69.55 10.13 22.62
C GLU A 362 70.18 10.14 24.02
N ILE A 363 69.38 9.99 25.08
CA ILE A 363 69.89 9.85 26.46
C ILE A 363 70.81 8.63 26.58
N LEU A 364 70.46 7.49 25.97
CA LEU A 364 71.31 6.31 25.92
C LEU A 364 72.69 6.61 25.30
N LYS A 365 72.71 7.36 24.19
CA LYS A 365 73.95 7.77 23.52
C LYS A 365 74.77 8.71 24.40
N SER A 366 74.16 9.78 24.91
CA SER A 366 74.84 10.76 25.77
C SER A 366 75.36 10.14 27.07
N ALA A 367 74.67 9.15 27.63
CA ALA A 367 75.12 8.44 28.82
C ALA A 367 76.41 7.65 28.61
N ARG A 368 76.65 7.13 27.39
CA ARG A 368 77.90 6.42 27.06
C ARG A 368 79.10 7.35 26.91
N GLU A 369 78.86 8.58 26.49
CA GLU A 369 79.89 9.58 26.22
C GLU A 369 80.18 10.50 27.42
N ALA A 370 79.35 10.47 28.47
CA ALA A 370 79.50 11.34 29.63
C ALA A 370 80.83 11.12 30.39
N GLU A 371 81.48 12.21 30.77
CA GLU A 371 82.79 12.21 31.47
C GLU A 371 82.67 12.54 32.97
N ASP A 372 81.56 13.13 33.41
CA ASP A 372 81.35 13.62 34.78
C ASP A 372 80.09 13.02 35.42
N LEU A 373 80.13 12.85 36.75
CA LEU A 373 79.04 12.35 37.58
C LEU A 373 77.84 13.29 37.61
N GLU A 374 78.06 14.61 37.55
CA GLU A 374 76.97 15.60 37.46
C GLU A 374 76.18 15.44 36.15
N CYS A 375 76.87 15.22 35.03
CA CYS A 375 76.23 14.99 33.72
C CYS A 375 75.38 13.71 33.74
N LEU A 376 75.88 12.63 34.33
CA LEU A 376 75.12 11.38 34.48
C LEU A 376 73.89 11.55 35.38
N ARG A 377 73.96 12.39 36.42
CA ARG A 377 72.81 12.69 37.29
C ARG A 377 71.71 13.45 36.53
N LEU A 378 72.09 14.39 35.66
CA LEU A 378 71.13 15.13 34.84
C LEU A 378 70.42 14.23 33.82
N LEU A 379 71.14 13.30 33.19
CA LEU A 379 70.55 12.31 32.27
C LEU A 379 69.56 11.36 32.98
N GLU A 380 69.86 10.98 34.23
CA GLU A 380 68.97 10.15 35.06
C GLU A 380 67.66 10.90 35.40
N LEU A 381 67.73 12.20 35.71
CA LEU A 381 66.53 13.01 35.94
C LEU A 381 65.69 13.18 34.68
N GLN A 382 66.32 13.33 33.52
CA GLN A 382 65.61 13.45 32.24
C GLN A 382 64.86 12.17 31.87
N ILE A 383 65.44 10.99 32.12
CA ILE A 383 64.75 9.73 31.82
C ILE A 383 63.60 9.43 32.78
N ASP A 384 63.73 9.82 34.05
CA ASP A 384 62.66 9.75 35.04
C ASP A 384 61.52 10.70 34.70
N GLU A 385 61.83 11.87 34.15
CA GLU A 385 60.83 12.81 33.65
C GLU A 385 60.07 12.24 32.44
N ILE A 386 60.76 11.56 31.51
CA ILE A 386 60.12 10.88 30.37
C ILE A 386 59.15 9.80 30.86
N LEU A 387 59.57 8.96 31.81
CA LEU A 387 58.70 7.94 32.42
C LEU A 387 57.50 8.57 33.14
N THR A 388 57.74 9.62 33.91
CA THR A 388 56.68 10.32 34.65
C THR A 388 55.67 10.96 33.71
N ARG A 389 56.13 11.66 32.65
CA ARG A 389 55.25 12.24 31.63
C ARG A 389 54.45 11.16 30.89
N THR A 390 55.07 10.04 30.59
CA THR A 390 54.41 8.91 29.91
C THR A 390 53.32 8.29 30.79
N LEU A 391 53.62 8.00 32.05
CA LEU A 391 52.69 7.40 33.01
C LEU A 391 51.59 8.37 33.46
N ALA A 392 51.92 9.65 33.71
CA ALA A 392 50.98 10.67 34.15
C ALA A 392 50.02 11.12 33.03
N SER A 393 50.40 10.96 31.75
CA SER A 393 49.57 11.40 30.62
C SER A 393 48.23 10.65 30.49
N GLY A 394 48.01 9.55 31.23
CA GLY A 394 46.76 8.77 31.16
C GLY A 394 46.45 8.20 29.77
N ARG A 395 47.44 8.21 28.86
CA ARG A 395 47.34 7.80 27.44
C ARG A 395 47.92 6.41 27.15
N ILE A 396 48.32 5.67 28.19
CA ILE A 396 48.70 4.24 28.15
C ILE A 396 47.75 3.39 27.26
N PRO A 397 46.43 3.63 27.17
CA PRO A 397 45.55 2.81 26.34
C PRO A 397 45.66 2.99 24.82
N LYS A 398 46.55 3.86 24.31
CA LYS A 398 46.68 4.18 22.87
C LYS A 398 47.94 3.63 22.20
N LEU A 399 48.85 3.04 22.97
CA LEU A 399 50.10 2.47 22.44
C LEU A 399 49.88 0.99 22.16
N ASP A 400 50.31 0.53 20.98
CA ASP A 400 50.36 -0.91 20.68
C ASP A 400 51.30 -1.59 21.69
N GLY A 401 51.03 -2.85 22.05
CA GLY A 401 51.89 -3.62 22.96
C GLY A 401 53.36 -3.64 22.50
N HIS A 402 53.60 -3.61 21.20
CA HIS A 402 54.94 -3.50 20.60
C HIS A 402 55.62 -2.16 20.88
N GLN A 403 54.85 -1.06 20.89
CA GLN A 403 55.36 0.28 21.14
C GLN A 403 55.71 0.48 22.62
N LEU A 404 54.85 0.00 23.52
CA LEU A 404 55.16 -0.01 24.95
C LEU A 404 56.41 -0.84 25.26
N ALA A 405 56.56 -2.00 24.61
CA ALA A 405 57.76 -2.82 24.74
C ALA A 405 59.01 -2.09 24.23
N GLY A 406 58.93 -1.42 23.07
CA GLY A 406 60.05 -0.65 22.51
C GLY A 406 60.52 0.50 23.41
N LEU A 407 59.59 1.30 23.94
CA LEU A 407 59.92 2.40 24.86
C LEU A 407 60.47 1.90 26.19
N THR A 408 59.88 0.83 26.75
CA THR A 408 60.36 0.22 28.00
C THR A 408 61.79 -0.29 27.82
N LEU A 409 62.06 -0.97 26.71
CA LEU A 409 63.40 -1.44 26.38
C LEU A 409 64.40 -0.29 26.23
N ALA A 410 64.03 0.79 25.53
CA ALA A 410 64.91 1.95 25.35
C ALA A 410 65.24 2.63 26.70
N VAL A 411 64.24 2.76 27.57
CA VAL A 411 64.41 3.33 28.92
C VAL A 411 65.28 2.45 29.81
N GLU A 412 65.07 1.12 29.79
CA GLU A 412 65.90 0.17 30.53
C GLU A 412 67.35 0.21 30.06
N GLN A 413 67.59 0.19 28.74
CA GLN A 413 68.93 0.26 28.17
C GLN A 413 69.65 1.58 28.55
N ALA A 414 68.94 2.71 28.53
CA ALA A 414 69.51 3.99 28.92
C ALA A 414 69.88 4.02 30.41
N ARG A 415 69.02 3.51 31.32
CA ARG A 415 69.35 3.38 32.75
C ARG A 415 70.55 2.47 33.00
N LEU A 416 70.65 1.35 32.29
CA LEU A 416 71.80 0.45 32.37
C LEU A 416 73.08 1.16 31.91
N ALA A 417 73.04 1.88 30.80
CA ALA A 417 74.19 2.64 30.31
C ALA A 417 74.65 3.72 31.31
N ILE A 418 73.72 4.45 31.93
CA ILE A 418 74.05 5.43 32.99
C ILE A 418 74.74 4.74 34.17
N LYS A 419 74.22 3.59 34.62
CA LYS A 419 74.76 2.83 35.75
C LYS A 419 76.17 2.30 35.46
N ASP A 420 76.37 1.72 34.28
CA ASP A 420 77.66 1.19 33.85
C ASP A 420 78.70 2.32 33.71
N ARG A 421 78.30 3.44 33.09
CA ARG A 421 79.20 4.60 32.95
C ARG A 421 79.53 5.23 34.30
N ARG A 422 78.56 5.36 35.21
CA ARG A 422 78.78 5.86 36.58
C ARG A 422 79.82 5.03 37.32
N ARG A 423 79.79 3.70 37.17
CA ARG A 423 80.81 2.82 37.75
C ARG A 423 82.20 3.11 37.19
N ILE A 424 82.32 3.26 35.86
CA ILE A 424 83.60 3.56 35.20
C ILE A 424 84.14 4.92 35.65
N VAL A 425 83.30 5.95 35.72
CA VAL A 425 83.71 7.31 36.15
C VAL A 425 84.09 7.31 37.64
N MET A 426 83.35 6.63 38.52
CA MET A 426 83.73 6.51 39.95
C MET A 426 85.03 5.73 40.14
N ASP A 427 85.25 4.65 39.39
CA ASP A 427 86.50 3.88 39.44
C ASP A 427 87.71 4.67 38.89
N ALA A 428 87.49 5.67 38.04
CA ALA A 428 88.51 6.58 37.56
C ALA A 428 88.81 7.68 38.59
N VAL A 429 87.78 8.24 39.24
CA VAL A 429 87.92 9.26 40.30
C VAL A 429 88.54 8.67 41.58
N GLY A 430 88.30 7.39 41.89
CA GLY A 430 88.94 6.72 43.04
C GLY A 430 90.39 6.27 42.80
N ARG A 431 90.89 6.39 41.56
CA ARG A 431 92.29 6.06 41.17
C ARG A 431 93.16 7.29 40.89
N ALA A 432 92.57 8.48 40.86
CA ALA A 432 93.25 9.77 40.83
C ALA A 432 93.42 10.29 42.27
#